data_AF-A0A2E7XHL1-F1
#
_entry.id   AF-A0A2E7XHL1-F1
#
_cell.length_a   1.000
_cell.length_b   1.000
_cell.length_c   1.000
_cell.angle_alpha   90.00
_cell.angle_beta   90.00
_cell.angle_gamma   90.00
#
_symmetry.space_group_name_H-M   'P 1'
#
loop_
_entity.id
_entity.type
_entity.pdbx_description
1 polymer ?
#
loop_
_entity_poly.entity_id
_entity_poly.type
_entity_poly.pdbx_seq_one_letter_code
_entity_poly.pdbx_strand_id
1 'polypeptide(L)'
;MEKEELWKRFQAHMNYTDEEMVLFKSDPAKVKMVTETKSFVKCKIVAEVIEAQGCHAGHRVGDRIVMDGNGQLLTRECPNKVCIFAASALHPSVNVIFERFTSGSDPKHEKSGVVQCSDIGLENGGWGKILMKVFVEEEDQAKTA
;
A
#
# COMPACT_ATOMS: atom_id res chain seq x y z
N MET A 1 -12.69 18.71 -8.81
CA MET A 1 -12.11 19.63 -7.81
C MET A 1 -11.21 20.59 -8.56
N GLU A 2 -11.36 21.90 -8.35
CA GLU A 2 -10.50 22.91 -8.95
C GLU A 2 -9.04 22.73 -8.48
N LYS A 3 -8.07 22.99 -9.36
CA LYS A 3 -6.64 22.72 -9.11
C LYS A 3 -6.10 23.46 -7.89
N GLU A 4 -6.58 24.68 -7.63
CA GLU A 4 -6.18 25.45 -6.44
C GLU A 4 -6.72 24.86 -5.13
N GLU A 5 -7.97 24.37 -5.15
CA GLU A 5 -8.59 23.73 -3.99
C GLU A 5 -7.87 22.42 -3.62
N LEU A 6 -7.44 21.64 -4.63
CA LEU A 6 -6.58 20.47 -4.43
C LEU A 6 -5.30 20.84 -3.66
N TRP A 7 -4.61 21.90 -4.09
CA TRP A 7 -3.35 22.30 -3.48
C TRP A 7 -3.50 22.85 -2.07
N LYS A 8 -4.57 23.60 -1.79
CA LYS A 8 -4.87 24.07 -0.42
C LYS A 8 -5.11 22.89 0.51
N ARG A 9 -5.90 21.90 0.08
CA ARG A 9 -6.15 20.68 0.85
C ARG A 9 -4.89 19.87 1.06
N PHE A 10 -4.06 19.71 0.02
CA PHE A 10 -2.80 18.99 0.10
C PHE A 10 -1.83 19.67 1.09
N GLN A 11 -1.65 20.99 0.99
CA GLN A 11 -0.79 21.75 1.90
C GLN A 11 -1.24 21.60 3.37
N ALA A 12 -2.54 21.75 3.62
CA ALA A 12 -3.11 21.60 4.95
C ALA A 12 -2.95 20.17 5.48
N HIS A 13 -3.17 19.15 4.63
CA HIS A 13 -3.00 17.75 4.99
C HIS A 13 -1.55 17.40 5.35
N MET A 14 -0.59 17.91 4.57
CA MET A 14 0.85 17.68 4.78
C MET A 14 1.44 18.57 5.88
N ASN A 15 0.69 19.56 6.36
CA ASN A 15 1.16 20.58 7.29
C ASN A 15 2.42 21.32 6.77
N TYR A 16 2.40 21.69 5.49
CA TYR A 16 3.52 22.41 4.85
C TYR A 16 3.40 23.93 4.96
N THR A 17 4.53 24.60 5.15
CA THR A 17 4.62 26.06 4.96
C THR A 17 4.50 26.43 3.47
N ASP A 18 4.34 27.72 3.19
CA ASP A 18 4.30 28.20 1.80
C ASP A 18 5.63 27.96 1.08
N GLU A 19 6.77 28.10 1.79
CA GLU A 19 8.11 27.81 1.25
C GLU A 19 8.29 26.32 0.93
N GLU A 20 7.84 25.44 1.82
CA GLU A 20 7.87 23.99 1.59
C GLU A 20 6.97 23.59 0.41
N MET A 21 5.84 24.27 0.22
CA MET A 21 4.98 24.08 -0.94
C MET A 21 5.65 24.50 -2.25
N VAL A 22 6.43 25.59 -2.25
CA VAL A 22 7.23 26.00 -3.42
C VAL A 22 8.27 24.93 -3.74
N LEU A 23 9.00 24.43 -2.74
CA LEU A 23 9.98 23.36 -2.91
C LEU A 23 9.34 22.04 -3.38
N PHE A 24 8.16 21.69 -2.86
CA PHE A 24 7.45 20.48 -3.29
C PHE A 24 7.00 20.60 -4.76
N LYS A 25 6.45 21.76 -5.15
CA LYS A 25 5.97 22.02 -6.51
C LYS A 25 7.09 22.24 -7.53
N SER A 26 8.34 22.45 -7.11
CA SER A 26 9.46 22.57 -8.04
C SER A 26 9.81 21.25 -8.73
N ASP A 27 9.35 20.12 -8.20
CA ASP A 27 9.51 18.81 -8.81
C ASP A 27 8.26 18.44 -9.65
N PRO A 28 8.37 18.41 -10.99
CA PRO A 28 7.24 18.10 -11.85
C PRO A 28 6.70 16.68 -11.65
N ALA A 29 7.53 15.73 -11.18
CA ALA A 29 7.08 14.38 -10.90
C ALA A 29 6.15 14.35 -9.68
N LYS A 30 6.48 15.12 -8.62
CA LYS A 30 5.61 15.28 -7.44
C LYS A 30 4.31 16.00 -7.77
N VAL A 31 4.38 17.03 -8.62
CA VAL A 31 3.20 17.74 -9.11
C VAL A 31 2.27 16.76 -9.84
N LYS A 32 2.81 16.01 -10.80
CA LYS A 32 2.07 14.98 -11.55
C LYS A 32 1.44 13.96 -10.62
N MET A 33 2.21 13.45 -9.65
CA MET A 33 1.75 12.46 -8.67
C MET A 33 0.50 12.93 -7.91
N VAL A 34 0.47 14.19 -7.46
CA VAL A 34 -0.67 14.75 -6.72
C VAL A 34 -1.85 15.08 -7.64
N THR A 35 -1.61 15.57 -8.85
CA THR A 35 -2.69 16.08 -9.71
C THR A 35 -3.29 15.05 -10.66
N GLU A 36 -2.56 13.99 -11.01
CA GLU A 36 -2.93 13.07 -12.09
C GLU A 36 -3.12 11.62 -11.64
N THR A 37 -2.55 11.21 -10.50
CA THR A 37 -2.57 9.80 -10.09
C THR A 37 -3.77 9.46 -9.22
N LYS A 38 -4.91 9.19 -9.86
CA LYS A 38 -6.17 8.83 -9.17
C LYS A 38 -6.11 7.49 -8.42
N SER A 39 -5.24 6.56 -8.83
CA SER A 39 -5.12 5.24 -8.20
C SER A 39 -4.72 5.32 -6.73
N PHE A 40 -3.95 6.34 -6.31
CA PHE A 40 -3.59 6.51 -4.90
C PHE A 40 -4.80 6.69 -3.97
N VAL A 41 -5.89 7.25 -4.49
CA VAL A 41 -7.10 7.55 -3.71
C VAL A 41 -8.17 6.47 -3.88
N LYS A 42 -8.12 5.72 -4.98
CA LYS A 42 -9.18 4.78 -5.37
C LYS A 42 -8.83 3.32 -5.18
N CYS A 43 -7.57 3.01 -4.88
CA CYS A 43 -7.10 1.65 -4.83
C CYS A 43 -6.60 1.28 -3.44
N LYS A 44 -6.75 0.01 -3.09
CA LYS A 44 -6.16 -0.63 -1.93
C LYS A 44 -5.12 -1.64 -2.39
N ILE A 45 -4.00 -1.70 -1.68
CA ILE A 45 -3.01 -2.75 -1.85
C ILE A 45 -3.30 -3.82 -0.80
N VAL A 46 -3.59 -5.03 -1.24
CA VAL A 46 -4.01 -6.13 -0.38
C VAL A 46 -2.93 -7.20 -0.41
N ALA A 47 -2.49 -7.61 0.77
CA ALA A 47 -1.66 -8.79 0.96
C ALA A 47 -2.48 -9.87 1.69
N GLU A 48 -2.97 -10.83 0.92
CA GLU A 48 -3.76 -11.96 1.44
C GLU A 48 -2.82 -13.12 1.81
N VAL A 49 -2.93 -13.61 3.04
CA VAL A 49 -2.16 -14.77 3.51
C VAL A 49 -2.68 -16.02 2.81
N ILE A 50 -1.83 -16.65 1.99
CA ILE A 50 -2.17 -17.87 1.24
C ILE A 50 -1.57 -19.14 1.87
N GLU A 51 -0.52 -19.00 2.67
CA GLU A 51 0.03 -20.06 3.51
C GLU A 51 0.44 -19.49 4.86
N ALA A 52 0.21 -20.26 5.94
CA ALA A 52 0.63 -19.87 7.28
C ALA A 52 0.95 -21.11 8.13
N GLN A 53 2.17 -21.15 8.66
CA GLN A 53 2.60 -22.18 9.60
C GLN A 53 3.47 -21.53 10.68
N GLY A 54 3.15 -21.73 11.96
CA GLY A 54 4.00 -21.24 13.06
C GLY A 54 4.11 -19.72 13.20
N CYS A 55 3.15 -18.94 12.68
CA CYS A 55 3.19 -17.48 12.79
C CYS A 55 2.92 -17.01 14.24
N HIS A 56 3.91 -16.38 14.88
CA HIS A 56 3.75 -15.85 16.25
C HIS A 56 2.75 -14.69 16.34
N ALA A 57 2.60 -13.91 15.27
CA ALA A 57 1.57 -12.86 15.20
C ALA A 57 0.14 -13.43 15.12
N GLY A 58 0.00 -14.74 14.87
CA GLY A 58 -1.28 -15.43 14.82
C GLY A 58 -1.97 -15.36 13.46
N HIS A 59 -1.26 -14.95 12.40
CA HIS A 59 -1.83 -14.89 11.05
C HIS A 59 -2.26 -16.26 10.55
N ARG A 60 -3.39 -16.29 9.83
CA ARG A 60 -4.00 -17.48 9.23
C ARG A 60 -4.26 -17.26 7.74
N VAL A 61 -4.41 -18.36 7.01
CA VAL A 61 -4.82 -18.31 5.60
C VAL A 61 -6.15 -17.56 5.47
N GLY A 62 -6.21 -16.61 4.54
CA GLY A 62 -7.33 -15.70 4.32
C GLY A 62 -7.25 -14.37 5.08
N ASP A 63 -6.31 -14.21 6.02
CA ASP A 63 -6.07 -12.90 6.64
C ASP A 63 -5.61 -11.89 5.57
N ARG A 64 -6.09 -10.65 5.66
CA ARG A 64 -5.78 -9.58 4.71
C ARG A 64 -5.06 -8.44 5.40
N ILE A 65 -3.82 -8.18 5.02
CA ILE A 65 -3.10 -6.97 5.41
C ILE A 65 -3.38 -5.93 4.32
N VAL A 66 -4.15 -4.90 4.67
CA VAL A 66 -4.66 -3.92 3.71
C VAL A 66 -3.94 -2.59 3.89
N MET A 67 -3.49 -2.03 2.77
CA MET A 67 -2.92 -0.70 2.69
C MET A 67 -3.73 0.17 1.72
N ASP A 68 -3.70 1.49 1.91
CA ASP A 68 -4.14 2.42 0.88
C ASP A 68 -3.18 2.44 -0.31
N GLY A 69 -3.50 3.21 -1.34
CA GLY A 69 -2.64 3.32 -2.52
C GLY A 69 -1.24 3.90 -2.24
N ASN A 70 -1.06 4.60 -1.11
CA ASN A 70 0.23 5.14 -0.67
C ASN A 70 1.05 4.14 0.17
N GLY A 71 0.54 2.93 0.39
CA GLY A 71 1.20 1.91 1.20
C GLY A 71 1.02 2.09 2.72
N GLN A 72 0.04 2.89 3.15
CA GLN A 72 -0.28 3.08 4.56
C GLN A 72 -1.23 1.98 5.05
N LEU A 73 -0.91 1.31 6.15
CA LEU A 73 -1.76 0.26 6.72
C LEU A 73 -3.12 0.81 7.17
N LEU A 74 -4.19 0.22 6.65
CA LEU A 74 -5.56 0.50 7.08
C LEU A 74 -5.87 -0.36 8.31
N THR A 75 -5.55 0.16 9.49
CA THR A 75 -5.56 -0.58 10.77
C THR A 75 -6.91 -1.25 11.09
N ARG A 76 -8.03 -0.69 10.64
CA ARG A 76 -9.38 -1.26 10.83
C ARG A 76 -9.70 -2.42 9.89
N GLU A 77 -8.96 -2.54 8.79
CA GLU A 77 -9.12 -3.61 7.79
C GLU A 77 -8.03 -4.68 7.91
N CYS A 78 -6.98 -4.42 8.71
CA CYS A 78 -5.93 -5.38 9.02
C CYS A 78 -6.29 -6.25 10.25
N PRO A 79 -5.62 -7.40 10.42
CA PRO A 79 -5.66 -8.15 11.67
C PRO A 79 -5.18 -7.28 12.84
N ASN A 80 -5.63 -7.61 14.06
CA ASN A 80 -5.27 -6.90 15.28
C ASN A 80 -3.74 -6.78 15.52
N LYS A 81 -2.95 -7.69 14.92
CA LYS A 81 -1.50 -7.67 14.97
C LYS A 81 -0.96 -7.95 13.58
N VAL A 82 -0.01 -7.14 13.14
CA VAL A 82 0.84 -7.41 11.98
C VAL A 82 2.27 -7.28 12.47
N CYS A 83 3.08 -8.35 12.35
CA CYS A 83 4.47 -8.24 12.77
C CYS A 83 5.28 -7.43 11.77
N ILE A 84 6.32 -6.75 12.26
CA ILE A 84 7.18 -5.91 11.41
C ILE A 84 7.82 -6.71 10.28
N PHE A 85 8.16 -7.99 10.49
CA PHE A 85 8.77 -8.84 9.45
C PHE A 85 7.82 -9.21 8.31
N ALA A 86 6.52 -9.35 8.59
CA ALA A 86 5.51 -9.51 7.54
C ALA A 86 5.30 -8.18 6.80
N ALA A 87 5.16 -7.08 7.53
CA ALA A 87 4.98 -5.75 6.95
C ALA A 87 6.19 -5.33 6.08
N SER A 88 7.41 -5.51 6.56
CA SER A 88 8.64 -5.17 5.83
C SER A 88 8.80 -5.99 4.55
N ALA A 89 8.34 -7.23 4.52
CA ALA A 89 8.38 -8.07 3.32
C ALA A 89 7.48 -7.54 2.19
N LEU A 90 6.48 -6.71 2.49
CA LEU A 90 5.58 -6.12 1.50
C LEU A 90 6.23 -4.94 0.75
N HIS A 91 7.25 -4.31 1.32
CA HIS A 91 7.85 -3.08 0.79
C HIS A 91 8.28 -3.18 -0.70
N PRO A 92 8.98 -4.24 -1.17
CA PRO A 92 9.34 -4.35 -2.58
C PRO A 92 8.11 -4.40 -3.51
N SER A 93 7.06 -5.12 -3.13
CA SER A 93 5.83 -5.19 -3.90
C SER A 93 5.08 -3.85 -3.92
N VAL A 94 5.01 -3.17 -2.77
CA VAL A 94 4.40 -1.84 -2.67
C VAL A 94 5.13 -0.83 -3.54
N ASN A 95 6.47 -0.81 -3.54
CA ASN A 95 7.25 0.08 -4.42
C ASN A 95 6.97 -0.15 -5.90
N VAL A 96 6.87 -1.42 -6.31
CA VAL A 96 6.55 -1.76 -7.71
C VAL A 96 5.13 -1.32 -8.06
N ILE A 97 4.17 -1.45 -7.15
CA ILE A 97 2.79 -0.97 -7.35
C ILE A 97 2.76 0.57 -7.42
N PHE A 98 3.50 1.26 -6.54
CA PHE A 98 3.62 2.71 -6.53
C PHE A 98 4.11 3.22 -7.90
N GLU A 99 5.17 2.61 -8.43
CA GLU A 99 5.69 2.94 -9.76
C GLU A 99 4.68 2.64 -10.88
N ARG A 100 3.88 1.57 -10.76
CA ARG A 100 2.80 1.29 -11.73
C ARG A 100 1.69 2.32 -11.67
N PHE A 101 1.34 2.83 -10.49
CA PHE A 101 0.36 3.90 -10.34
C PHE A 101 0.86 5.21 -10.96
N THR A 102 2.12 5.58 -10.74
CA THR A 102 2.70 6.81 -11.32
C THR A 102 2.93 6.72 -12.83
N SER A 103 3.39 5.57 -13.32
CA SER A 103 3.67 5.34 -14.75
C SER A 103 2.43 4.98 -15.57
N GLY A 104 1.36 4.48 -14.93
CA GLY A 104 0.18 3.95 -15.63
C GLY A 104 0.47 2.64 -16.39
N SER A 105 1.56 1.94 -16.08
CA SER A 105 2.01 0.75 -16.81
C SER A 105 1.19 -0.53 -16.56
N ASP A 106 0.26 -0.49 -15.61
CA ASP A 106 -0.71 -1.56 -15.32
C ASP A 106 -2.07 -0.96 -14.93
N PRO A 107 -2.81 -0.40 -15.91
CA PRO A 107 -4.01 0.41 -15.65
C PRO A 107 -5.21 -0.41 -15.17
N LYS A 108 -5.18 -1.73 -15.35
CA LYS A 108 -6.20 -2.67 -14.87
C LYS A 108 -5.77 -3.43 -13.61
N HIS A 109 -4.56 -3.14 -13.12
CA HIS A 109 -4.03 -3.73 -11.90
C HIS A 109 -3.95 -5.27 -11.93
N GLU A 110 -3.66 -5.85 -13.10
CA GLU A 110 -3.71 -7.30 -13.31
C GLU A 110 -2.51 -8.03 -12.69
N LYS A 111 -1.41 -7.32 -12.43
CA LYS A 111 -0.16 -7.93 -11.95
C LYS A 111 -0.15 -8.11 -10.43
N SER A 112 -0.31 -9.35 -9.98
CA SER A 112 -0.06 -9.77 -8.60
C SER A 112 1.35 -10.32 -8.38
N GLY A 113 1.80 -10.36 -7.12
CA GLY A 113 3.03 -11.05 -6.70
C GLY A 113 2.80 -11.91 -5.45
N VAL A 114 3.76 -12.77 -5.12
CA VAL A 114 3.76 -13.51 -3.86
C VAL A 114 5.04 -13.17 -3.10
N VAL A 115 4.92 -12.87 -1.81
CA VAL A 115 6.05 -12.60 -0.93
C VAL A 115 5.97 -13.46 0.33
N GLN A 116 7.13 -13.72 0.94
CA GLN A 116 7.24 -14.42 2.22
C GLN A 116 7.66 -13.43 3.30
N CYS A 117 7.16 -13.58 4.52
CA CYS A 117 7.76 -12.87 5.67
C CYS A 117 9.23 -13.27 5.86
N SER A 118 10.00 -12.47 6.60
CA SER A 118 11.45 -12.69 6.76
C SER A 118 11.86 -13.95 7.53
N ASP A 119 10.94 -14.63 8.21
CA ASP A 119 11.23 -15.90 8.88
C ASP A 119 11.49 -17.01 7.84
N ILE A 120 12.47 -17.86 8.11
CA ILE A 120 12.98 -18.90 7.22
C ILE A 120 12.23 -20.23 7.35
N GLY A 121 11.26 -20.33 8.26
CA GLY A 121 10.47 -21.53 8.48
C GLY A 121 11.09 -22.48 9.51
N LEU A 122 10.24 -23.32 10.10
CA LEU A 122 10.61 -24.27 11.15
C LEU A 122 11.69 -25.25 10.68
N GLU A 123 11.60 -25.69 9.43
CA GLU A 123 12.53 -26.63 8.80
C GLU A 123 13.96 -26.09 8.69
N ASN A 124 14.14 -24.77 8.76
CA ASN A 124 15.43 -24.09 8.68
C ASN A 124 15.87 -23.47 10.02
N GLY A 125 15.21 -23.78 11.13
CA GLY A 125 15.52 -23.24 12.47
C GLY A 125 14.84 -21.90 12.80
N GLY A 126 13.89 -21.46 11.96
CA GLY A 126 12.98 -20.36 12.24
C GLY A 126 11.80 -20.78 13.11
N TRP A 127 10.84 -19.87 13.33
CA TRP A 127 9.65 -20.16 14.14
C TRP A 127 8.49 -20.63 13.26
N GLY A 128 8.45 -20.20 12.01
CA GLY A 128 7.36 -20.43 11.09
C GLY A 128 7.50 -19.57 9.83
N LYS A 129 6.48 -19.52 8.99
CA LYS A 129 6.44 -18.60 7.84
C LYS A 129 5.01 -18.35 7.39
N ILE A 130 4.81 -17.21 6.75
CA ILE A 130 3.61 -16.92 5.97
C ILE A 130 4.00 -16.51 4.55
N LEU A 131 3.19 -16.95 3.58
CA LEU A 131 3.22 -16.46 2.21
C LEU A 131 2.01 -15.58 1.98
N MET A 132 2.23 -14.45 1.32
CA MET A 132 1.21 -13.43 1.08
C MET A 132 1.13 -13.14 -0.41
N LYS A 133 -0.05 -13.29 -0.99
CA LYS A 133 -0.35 -12.83 -2.34
C LYS A 133 -0.69 -11.35 -2.29
N VAL A 134 0.11 -10.53 -2.97
CA VAL A 134 -0.04 -9.09 -3.06
C VAL A 134 -0.70 -8.71 -4.37
N PHE A 135 -1.79 -7.95 -4.29
CA PHE A 135 -2.55 -7.46 -5.44
C PHE A 135 -3.23 -6.13 -5.10
N VAL A 136 -3.86 -5.51 -6.10
CA VAL A 136 -4.55 -4.23 -5.94
C VAL A 136 -6.04 -4.44 -6.16
N GLU A 137 -6.86 -3.84 -5.29
CA GLU A 137 -8.31 -3.77 -5.42
C GLU A 137 -8.74 -2.32 -5.65
N GLU A 138 -9.67 -2.09 -6.56
CA GLU A 138 -10.33 -0.79 -6.69
C GLU A 138 -11.49 -0.68 -5.69
N GLU A 139 -11.58 0.44 -4.98
CA GLU A 139 -12.77 0.77 -4.21
C GLU A 139 -13.89 1.25 -5.14
N ASP A 140 -14.91 0.42 -5.27
CA ASP A 140 -16.15 0.76 -5.95
C ASP A 140 -16.92 1.79 -5.08
N GLN A 141 -16.93 3.06 -5.50
CA GLN A 141 -17.60 4.15 -4.77
C GLN A 141 -19.15 4.01 -4.68
N ALA A 142 -19.72 2.94 -5.24
CA ALA A 142 -21.15 2.67 -5.20
C ALA A 142 -21.67 2.16 -3.83
N LYS A 143 -20.79 1.87 -2.86
CA LYS A 143 -21.19 1.32 -1.53
C LYS A 143 -21.10 2.31 -0.36
N THR A 144 -20.76 3.57 -0.62
CA THR A 144 -20.53 4.57 0.45
C THR A 144 -21.34 5.87 0.26
N ALA A 145 -22.41 5.84 -0.54
CA ALA A 145 -23.39 6.91 -0.65
C ALA A 145 -24.69 6.54 0.08
#